data_AF-A0A091FHX4-F1
#
_entry.id   AF-A0A091FHX4-F1
#
_cell.length_a   1.000
_cell.length_b   1.000
_cell.length_c   1.000
_cell.angle_alpha   90.00
_cell.angle_beta   90.00
_cell.angle_gamma   90.00
#
_symmetry.space_group_name_H-M   'P 1'
#
loop_
_entity.id
_entity.type
_entity.pdbx_description
1 polymer ?
#
loop_
_entity_poly.entity_id
_entity_poly.type
_entity_poly.pdbx_seq_one_letter_code
_entity_poly.pdbx_strand_id
1 'polypeptide(L)'
;MFARVKTSGQYQYLQIVQNRREGAKTIQRVVATIGRMDQIQDKGEIENLVRSLSRYSEKVLLVLSGKSDIRADAKKISPALICERLWKELGIGKIIRRLLSERKFEFDVERAIFLTVLHRLFVSGSDRSCDRWHRDYVIDGSDALSLHHLYRAMAFLGEELEDQKDSAPFAPRCTKDVMEEDLFLSRRDLFSGLDCVFFDTTSIYFEGDGGETIGELGHSKDHRPDLRQMVVGVILDDHGQPVCSEMWPGNTADVTTLVPVIKRLRNRFAISRICVVSDRGMISAGTMAYLEEENISYI
;
A
#
# COMPACT_ATOMS: atom_id res chain seq x y z
N MET A 1 48.26 10.61 -14.83
CA MET A 1 48.78 9.93 -16.04
C MET A 1 47.63 9.15 -16.65
N PHE A 2 47.63 8.93 -17.95
CA PHE A 2 46.59 8.14 -18.62
C PHE A 2 47.15 7.42 -19.83
N ALA A 3 46.45 6.36 -20.27
CA ALA A 3 46.79 5.64 -21.49
C ALA A 3 46.15 6.34 -22.70
N ARG A 4 46.88 6.44 -23.81
CA ARG A 4 46.35 6.91 -25.10
C ARG A 4 46.86 6.03 -26.23
N VAL A 5 46.10 5.96 -27.31
CA VAL A 5 46.53 5.33 -28.56
C VAL A 5 47.08 6.41 -29.50
N LYS A 6 48.26 6.18 -30.05
CA LYS A 6 48.86 7.01 -31.11
C LYS A 6 48.92 6.21 -32.41
N THR A 7 48.28 6.73 -33.46
CA THR A 7 48.39 6.17 -34.81
C THR A 7 49.68 6.67 -35.47
N SER A 8 50.42 5.77 -36.09
CA SER A 8 51.63 6.07 -36.87
C SER A 8 51.64 5.20 -38.12
N GLY A 9 51.29 5.80 -39.26
CA GLY A 9 51.05 5.06 -40.50
C GLY A 9 49.85 4.10 -40.34
N GLN A 10 50.05 2.83 -40.68
CA GLN A 10 49.03 1.78 -40.54
C GLN A 10 48.96 1.17 -39.13
N TYR A 11 49.86 1.54 -38.22
CA TYR A 11 49.97 0.91 -36.90
C TYR A 11 49.49 1.83 -35.77
N GLN A 12 48.94 1.21 -34.73
CA GLN A 12 48.49 1.88 -33.50
C GLN A 12 49.39 1.48 -32.34
N TYR A 13 49.80 2.46 -31.53
CA TYR A 13 50.69 2.25 -30.38
C TYR A 13 50.03 2.71 -29.08
N LEU A 14 50.13 1.89 -28.04
CA LEU A 14 49.71 2.26 -26.69
C LEU A 14 50.80 3.09 -26.01
N GLN A 15 50.43 4.26 -25.47
CA GLN A 15 51.34 5.15 -24.75
C GLN A 15 50.77 5.51 -23.37
N ILE A 16 51.65 5.60 -22.37
CA ILE A 16 51.34 6.23 -21.09
C ILE A 16 51.82 7.66 -21.12
N VAL A 17 50.92 8.59 -20.81
CA VAL A 17 51.14 10.03 -20.93
C VAL A 17 50.87 10.71 -19.61
N GLN A 18 51.69 11.70 -19.32
CA GLN A 18 51.56 12.58 -18.17
C GLN A 18 51.30 14.00 -18.64
N ASN A 19 50.27 14.62 -18.08
CA ASN A 19 50.05 16.05 -18.23
C ASN A 19 50.99 16.79 -17.27
N ARG A 20 51.77 17.74 -17.81
CA ARG A 20 52.58 18.66 -17.03
C ARG A 20 52.18 20.09 -17.40
N ARG A 21 52.04 20.95 -16.39
CA ARG A 21 51.75 22.37 -16.61
C ARG A 21 53.06 23.13 -16.78
N GLU A 22 53.21 23.82 -17.90
CA GLU A 22 54.29 24.79 -18.14
C GLU A 22 53.65 26.17 -18.35
N GLY A 23 53.76 27.03 -17.35
CA GLY A 23 53.09 28.33 -17.31
C GLY A 23 51.56 28.19 -17.40
N ALA A 24 50.96 28.87 -18.38
CA ALA A 24 49.52 28.86 -18.60
C ALA A 24 49.02 27.67 -19.44
N LYS A 25 49.91 26.83 -19.99
CA LYS A 25 49.54 25.72 -20.89
C LYS A 25 49.82 24.36 -20.27
N THR A 26 48.95 23.39 -20.56
CA THR A 26 49.16 21.99 -20.19
C THR A 26 49.79 21.26 -21.35
N ILE A 27 51.00 20.75 -21.16
CA ILE A 27 51.76 19.98 -22.16
C ILE A 27 51.69 18.49 -21.81
N GLN A 28 51.48 17.66 -22.82
CA GLN A 28 51.46 16.22 -22.68
C GLN A 28 52.86 15.63 -22.93
N ARG A 29 53.46 15.04 -21.90
CA ARG A 29 54.72 14.30 -22.02
C ARG A 29 54.44 12.80 -22.13
N VAL A 30 54.99 12.16 -23.16
CA VAL A 30 54.98 10.68 -23.25
C VAL A 30 55.95 10.14 -22.22
N VAL A 31 55.44 9.35 -21.28
CA VAL A 31 56.22 8.71 -20.22
C VAL A 31 56.80 7.39 -20.76
N ALA A 32 55.97 6.61 -21.45
CA ALA A 32 56.39 5.35 -22.07
C ALA A 32 55.52 5.03 -23.29
N THR A 33 56.11 4.38 -24.29
CA THR A 33 55.38 3.69 -25.35
C THR A 33 55.43 2.20 -25.03
N ILE A 34 54.27 1.61 -24.74
CA ILE A 34 54.16 0.22 -24.29
C ILE A 34 54.40 -0.73 -25.47
N GLY A 35 53.93 -0.37 -26.67
CA GLY A 35 54.20 -1.06 -27.92
C GLY A 35 53.01 -1.03 -28.86
N ARG A 36 53.01 -1.90 -29.88
CA ARG A 36 51.96 -1.94 -30.91
C ARG A 36 50.71 -2.66 -30.40
N MET A 37 49.54 -2.05 -30.63
CA MET A 37 48.25 -2.54 -30.12
C MET A 37 47.91 -3.95 -30.58
N ASP A 38 48.14 -4.27 -31.86
CA ASP A 38 47.88 -5.61 -32.43
C ASP A 38 48.72 -6.69 -31.73
N GLN A 39 50.02 -6.44 -31.58
CA GLN A 39 50.94 -7.41 -30.97
C GLN A 39 50.73 -7.61 -29.47
N ILE A 40 50.39 -6.54 -28.75
CA ILE A 40 50.19 -6.59 -27.30
C ILE A 40 48.82 -7.21 -26.96
N GLN A 41 47.80 -6.99 -27.79
CA GLN A 41 46.50 -7.66 -27.65
C GLN A 41 46.62 -9.17 -27.92
N ASP A 42 47.27 -9.57 -29.00
CA ASP A 42 47.42 -10.99 -29.37
C ASP A 42 48.18 -11.81 -28.31
N LYS A 43 49.08 -11.16 -27.56
CA LYS A 43 49.88 -11.78 -26.49
C LYS A 43 49.25 -11.66 -25.10
N GLY A 44 48.08 -11.01 -24.96
CA GLY A 44 47.44 -10.77 -23.66
C GLY A 44 48.28 -9.90 -22.71
N GLU A 45 49.19 -9.09 -23.25
CA GLU A 45 50.11 -8.26 -22.45
C GLU A 45 49.38 -7.07 -21.80
N ILE A 46 48.26 -6.62 -22.38
CA ILE A 46 47.41 -5.55 -21.82
C ILE A 46 46.79 -6.00 -20.49
N GLU A 47 46.20 -7.20 -20.47
CA GLU A 47 45.52 -7.77 -19.32
C GLU A 47 46.51 -7.97 -18.16
N ASN A 48 47.73 -8.42 -18.48
CA ASN A 48 48.81 -8.55 -17.50
C ASN A 48 49.24 -7.20 -16.92
N LEU A 49 49.36 -6.17 -17.75
CA LEU A 49 49.70 -4.82 -17.31
C LEU A 49 48.59 -4.21 -16.43
N VAL A 50 47.32 -4.35 -16.84
CA VAL A 50 46.16 -3.91 -16.05
C VAL A 50 46.12 -4.62 -14.70
N ARG A 51 46.29 -5.95 -14.68
CA ARG A 51 46.31 -6.73 -13.43
C ARG A 51 47.46 -6.31 -12.51
N SER A 52 48.65 -6.06 -13.05
CA SER A 52 49.81 -5.60 -12.28
C SER A 52 49.58 -4.21 -11.67
N LEU A 53 49.08 -3.25 -12.45
CA LEU A 53 48.80 -1.89 -11.97
C LEU A 53 47.67 -1.86 -10.94
N SER A 54 46.65 -2.71 -11.12
CA SER A 54 45.48 -2.75 -10.24
C SER A 54 45.81 -3.19 -8.82
N ARG A 55 46.88 -3.97 -8.62
CA ARG A 55 47.37 -4.37 -7.28
C ARG A 55 47.71 -3.18 -6.38
N TYR A 56 47.95 -2.01 -6.97
CA TYR A 56 48.32 -0.80 -6.25
C TYR A 56 47.15 0.17 -6.04
N SER A 57 45.91 -0.23 -6.35
CA SER A 57 44.72 0.58 -6.09
C SER A 57 43.63 -0.27 -5.46
N GLU A 58 43.36 -0.06 -4.17
CA GLU A 58 42.31 -0.77 -3.43
C GLU A 58 40.95 -0.68 -4.13
N LYS A 59 40.59 0.51 -4.65
CA LYS A 59 39.34 0.74 -5.39
C LYS A 59 39.26 -0.09 -6.68
N VAL A 60 40.35 -0.17 -7.44
CA VAL A 60 40.38 -0.92 -8.70
C VAL A 60 40.46 -2.43 -8.45
N LEU A 61 41.16 -2.86 -7.40
CA LEU A 61 41.16 -4.26 -6.92
C LEU A 61 39.76 -4.71 -6.53
N LEU A 62 39.00 -3.88 -5.81
CA LEU A 62 37.61 -4.15 -5.44
C LEU A 62 36.73 -4.37 -6.68
N VAL A 63 36.83 -3.47 -7.66
CA VAL A 63 36.07 -3.54 -8.92
C VAL A 63 36.47 -4.74 -9.81
N LEU A 64 37.77 -5.03 -9.93
CA LEU A 64 38.29 -6.10 -10.81
C LEU A 64 38.22 -7.49 -10.20
N SER A 65 38.17 -7.62 -8.87
CA SER A 65 38.09 -8.92 -8.19
C SER A 65 36.75 -9.63 -8.37
N GLY A 66 35.76 -9.01 -9.03
CA GLY A 66 34.42 -9.59 -9.18
C GLY A 66 33.66 -9.75 -7.86
N LYS A 67 34.23 -9.31 -6.73
CA LYS A 67 33.56 -9.25 -5.42
C LYS A 67 32.69 -8.02 -5.24
N SER A 68 32.37 -7.32 -6.32
CA SER A 68 31.53 -6.14 -6.30
C SER A 68 30.41 -6.23 -7.33
N ASP A 69 29.72 -7.37 -7.40
CA ASP A 69 28.26 -7.29 -7.46
C ASP A 69 27.80 -6.84 -6.06
N ILE A 70 28.00 -5.55 -5.74
CA ILE A 70 27.34 -4.96 -4.57
C ILE A 70 25.87 -4.87 -4.96
N ARG A 71 25.14 -5.98 -4.81
CA ARG A 71 23.68 -5.95 -4.71
C ARG A 71 23.35 -5.30 -3.37
N ALA A 72 23.25 -3.99 -3.38
CA ALA A 72 22.62 -3.24 -2.31
C ALA A 72 21.11 -3.29 -2.55
N ASP A 73 20.42 -4.20 -1.86
CA ASP A 73 18.96 -4.12 -1.74
C ASP A 73 18.62 -3.16 -0.60
N ALA A 74 17.94 -2.07 -0.95
CA ALA A 74 17.42 -1.12 0.02
C ALA A 74 15.95 -1.45 0.29
N LYS A 75 15.61 -1.71 1.56
CA LYS A 75 14.23 -1.89 1.99
C LYS A 75 13.72 -0.69 2.78
N LYS A 76 12.46 -0.35 2.59
CA LYS A 76 11.75 0.73 3.29
C LYS A 76 11.15 0.21 4.59
N ILE A 77 11.33 0.95 5.69
CA ILE A 77 10.85 0.55 7.02
C ILE A 77 9.77 1.48 7.59
N SER A 78 9.76 2.75 7.20
CA SER A 78 8.98 3.78 7.89
C SER A 78 7.47 3.59 7.84
N PRO A 79 6.85 3.26 6.68
CA PRO A 79 5.39 3.06 6.62
C PRO A 79 4.92 1.94 7.54
N ALA A 80 5.66 0.83 7.58
CA ALA A 80 5.34 -0.30 8.43
C ALA A 80 5.36 0.11 9.92
N LEU A 81 6.39 0.83 10.38
CA LEU A 81 6.53 1.22 11.80
C LEU A 81 5.38 2.11 12.29
N ILE A 82 4.98 3.11 11.49
CA ILE A 82 3.91 4.05 11.88
C ILE A 82 2.57 3.32 11.89
N CYS A 83 2.25 2.59 10.82
CA CYS A 83 0.99 1.86 10.73
C CYS A 83 0.92 0.73 11.76
N GLU A 84 2.02 0.07 12.09
CA GLU A 84 2.10 -0.94 13.15
C GLU A 84 1.76 -0.35 14.51
N ARG A 85 2.22 0.88 14.79
CA ARG A 85 1.88 1.59 16.04
C ARG A 85 0.39 1.89 16.09
N LEU A 86 -0.18 2.45 15.03
CA LEU A 86 -1.62 2.74 14.94
C LEU A 86 -2.44 1.46 15.05
N TRP A 87 -2.03 0.39 14.38
CA TRP A 87 -2.70 -0.91 14.42
C TRP A 87 -2.78 -1.50 15.82
N LYS A 88 -1.73 -1.30 16.63
CA LYS A 88 -1.67 -1.68 18.05
C LYS A 88 -2.52 -0.77 18.92
N GLU A 89 -2.42 0.55 18.75
CA GLU A 89 -3.18 1.52 19.53
C GLU A 89 -4.69 1.39 19.31
N LEU A 90 -5.10 1.13 18.06
CA LEU A 90 -6.50 0.89 17.70
C LEU A 90 -6.98 -0.53 18.08
N GLY A 91 -6.10 -1.41 18.55
CA GLY A 91 -6.47 -2.77 18.97
C GLY A 91 -6.84 -3.74 17.84
N ILE A 92 -6.65 -3.35 16.57
CA ILE A 92 -7.13 -4.11 15.41
C ILE A 92 -6.54 -5.52 15.37
N GLY A 93 -5.22 -5.65 15.54
CA GLY A 93 -4.55 -6.96 15.52
C GLY A 93 -5.01 -7.88 16.66
N LYS A 94 -5.40 -7.33 17.82
CA LYS A 94 -5.94 -8.11 18.95
C LYS A 94 -7.31 -8.68 18.60
N ILE A 95 -8.18 -7.88 17.98
CA ILE A 95 -9.52 -8.27 17.57
C ILE A 95 -9.45 -9.37 16.51
N ILE A 96 -8.65 -9.17 15.46
CA ILE A 96 -8.47 -10.16 14.39
C ILE A 96 -7.96 -11.49 14.97
N ARG A 97 -6.92 -11.46 15.80
CA ARG A 97 -6.39 -12.69 16.43
C ARG A 97 -7.41 -13.41 17.29
N ARG A 98 -8.32 -12.69 17.97
CA ARG A 98 -9.41 -13.31 18.72
C ARG A 98 -10.39 -14.02 17.80
N LEU A 99 -10.82 -13.38 16.71
CA LEU A 99 -11.74 -13.99 15.74
C LEU A 99 -11.13 -15.19 14.99
N LEU A 100 -9.80 -15.23 14.91
CA LEU A 100 -9.06 -16.35 14.32
C LEU A 100 -8.80 -17.50 15.30
N SER A 101 -9.06 -17.35 16.60
CA SER A 101 -8.64 -18.32 17.63
C SER A 101 -9.21 -19.73 17.44
N GLU A 102 -10.41 -19.85 16.87
CA GLU A 102 -11.07 -21.13 16.56
C GLU A 102 -10.85 -21.58 15.10
N ARG A 103 -10.16 -20.76 14.30
CA ARG A 103 -9.89 -21.03 12.88
C ARG A 103 -8.56 -21.77 12.71
N LYS A 104 -8.47 -22.61 11.68
CA LYS A 104 -7.29 -23.48 11.41
C LYS A 104 -6.47 -22.97 10.22
N PHE A 105 -6.19 -21.67 10.17
CA PHE A 105 -5.31 -21.13 9.14
C PHE A 105 -3.86 -21.53 9.41
N GLU A 106 -3.15 -21.97 8.37
CA GLU A 106 -1.72 -22.35 8.44
C GLU A 106 -0.78 -21.17 8.14
N PHE A 107 -1.31 -19.95 8.10
CA PHE A 107 -0.57 -18.72 7.87
C PHE A 107 -1.12 -17.58 8.74
N ASP A 108 -0.34 -16.51 8.89
CA ASP A 108 -0.75 -15.35 9.67
C ASP A 108 -1.73 -14.47 8.88
N VAL A 109 -3.04 -14.73 9.09
CA VAL A 109 -4.12 -13.97 8.45
C VAL A 109 -4.13 -12.51 8.91
N GLU A 110 -3.84 -12.25 10.18
CA GLU A 110 -3.77 -10.88 10.70
C GLU A 110 -2.67 -10.09 9.98
N ARG A 111 -1.52 -10.73 9.76
CA ARG A 111 -0.44 -10.09 9.03
C ARG A 111 -0.75 -9.90 7.54
N ALA A 112 -1.46 -10.84 6.92
CA ALA A 112 -1.94 -10.68 5.56
C ALA A 112 -2.90 -9.49 5.42
N ILE A 113 -3.85 -9.33 6.35
CA ILE A 113 -4.76 -8.18 6.38
C ILE A 113 -3.96 -6.89 6.55
N PHE A 114 -3.09 -6.80 7.57
CA PHE A 114 -2.26 -5.62 7.81
C PHE A 114 -1.46 -5.21 6.57
N LEU A 115 -0.84 -6.18 5.90
CA LEU A 115 -0.05 -5.94 4.70
C LEU A 115 -0.91 -5.32 3.58
N THR A 116 -2.11 -5.84 3.36
CA THR A 116 -3.01 -5.31 2.34
C THR A 116 -3.55 -3.93 2.68
N VAL A 117 -3.82 -3.64 3.96
CA VAL A 117 -4.19 -2.30 4.45
C VAL A 117 -3.05 -1.32 4.19
N LEU A 118 -1.82 -1.69 4.56
CA LEU A 118 -0.65 -0.85 4.33
C LEU A 118 -0.49 -0.53 2.83
N HIS A 119 -0.61 -1.52 1.97
CA HIS A 119 -0.54 -1.29 0.52
C HIS A 119 -1.65 -0.36 0.01
N ARG A 120 -2.88 -0.49 0.54
CA ARG A 120 -4.01 0.37 0.16
C ARG A 120 -3.87 1.82 0.66
N LEU A 121 -3.13 2.06 1.73
CA LEU A 121 -2.86 3.42 2.21
C LEU A 121 -1.82 4.17 1.37
N PHE A 122 -0.86 3.47 0.77
CA PHE A 122 0.29 4.09 0.10
C PHE A 122 0.31 3.97 -1.42
N VAL A 123 -0.34 2.95 -1.98
CA VAL A 123 -0.33 2.66 -3.44
C VAL A 123 -1.72 2.41 -3.99
N SER A 124 -2.64 1.89 -3.18
CA SER A 124 -4.04 1.63 -3.57
C SER A 124 -4.21 0.64 -4.73
N GLY A 125 -3.28 -0.30 -4.91
CA GLY A 125 -3.37 -1.32 -5.96
C GLY A 125 -4.03 -2.64 -5.52
N SER A 126 -4.14 -3.59 -6.44
CA SER A 126 -4.67 -4.95 -6.18
C SER A 126 -3.79 -5.78 -5.23
N ASP A 127 -4.32 -6.87 -4.69
CA ASP A 127 -3.55 -7.80 -3.84
C ASP A 127 -2.36 -8.42 -4.59
N ARG A 128 -2.46 -8.58 -5.92
CA ARG A 128 -1.32 -8.98 -6.77
C ARG A 128 -0.24 -7.89 -6.84
N SER A 129 -0.64 -6.63 -6.84
CA SER A 129 0.31 -5.52 -6.70
C SER A 129 0.93 -5.54 -5.30
N CYS A 130 0.15 -5.80 -4.26
CA CYS A 130 0.60 -5.91 -2.88
C CYS A 130 1.70 -6.99 -2.69
N ASP A 131 1.50 -8.19 -3.23
CA ASP A 131 2.50 -9.28 -3.20
C ASP A 131 3.85 -8.89 -3.84
N ARG A 132 3.84 -8.07 -4.88
CA ARG A 132 5.08 -7.56 -5.48
C ARG A 132 5.67 -6.41 -4.67
N TRP A 133 4.81 -5.48 -4.25
CA TRP A 133 5.18 -4.26 -3.57
C TRP A 133 5.86 -4.52 -2.23
N HIS A 134 5.38 -5.48 -1.44
CA HIS A 134 5.90 -5.70 -0.09
C HIS A 134 7.36 -6.17 -0.05
N ARG A 135 7.89 -6.67 -1.18
CA ARG A 135 9.28 -7.13 -1.30
C ARG A 135 10.30 -6.00 -1.06
N ASP A 136 9.88 -4.76 -1.34
CA ASP A 136 10.68 -3.54 -1.14
C ASP A 136 10.56 -2.97 0.28
N TYR A 137 9.79 -3.61 1.17
CA TYR A 137 9.52 -3.15 2.53
C TYR A 137 9.98 -4.17 3.58
N VAL A 138 10.32 -3.68 4.77
CA VAL A 138 10.49 -4.51 5.97
C VAL A 138 9.20 -4.46 6.76
N ILE A 139 8.49 -5.58 6.80
CA ILE A 139 7.19 -5.73 7.43
C ILE A 139 7.27 -7.01 8.26
N ASP A 140 7.44 -6.88 9.57
CA ASP A 140 7.65 -8.02 10.48
C ASP A 140 6.57 -9.10 10.31
N GLY A 141 6.95 -10.37 10.11
CA GLY A 141 5.99 -11.47 9.96
C GLY A 141 5.31 -11.59 8.59
N SER A 142 5.63 -10.75 7.59
CA SER A 142 5.07 -10.91 6.25
C SER A 142 5.89 -11.80 5.32
N ASP A 143 7.12 -12.19 5.68
CA ASP A 143 8.06 -12.87 4.76
C ASP A 143 7.56 -14.23 4.26
N ALA A 144 6.76 -14.94 5.08
CA ALA A 144 6.18 -16.24 4.73
C ALA A 144 4.85 -16.09 3.95
N LEU A 145 4.34 -14.87 3.77
CA LEU A 145 3.10 -14.65 3.05
C LEU A 145 3.32 -14.80 1.55
N SER A 146 2.29 -15.31 0.89
CA SER A 146 2.24 -15.45 -0.57
C SER A 146 0.92 -14.88 -1.05
N LEU A 147 0.85 -14.49 -2.32
CA LEU A 147 -0.36 -13.92 -2.93
C LEU A 147 -1.67 -14.60 -2.53
N HIS A 148 -1.70 -15.93 -2.55
CA HIS A 148 -2.90 -16.69 -2.23
C HIS A 148 -3.33 -16.60 -0.75
N HIS A 149 -2.42 -16.27 0.17
CA HIS A 149 -2.74 -15.91 1.56
C HIS A 149 -3.50 -14.58 1.64
N LEU A 150 -3.15 -13.60 0.79
CA LEU A 150 -3.85 -12.31 0.75
C LEU A 150 -5.31 -12.51 0.31
N TYR A 151 -5.54 -13.32 -0.72
CA TYR A 151 -6.89 -13.65 -1.17
C TYR A 151 -7.72 -14.37 -0.10
N ARG A 152 -7.14 -15.35 0.60
CA ARG A 152 -7.81 -16.05 1.70
C ARG A 152 -8.12 -15.14 2.89
N ALA A 153 -7.24 -14.17 3.16
CA ALA A 153 -7.49 -13.17 4.20
C ALA A 153 -8.66 -12.23 3.84
N MET A 154 -8.76 -11.80 2.58
CA MET A 154 -9.93 -11.02 2.12
C MET A 154 -11.21 -11.86 2.13
N ALA A 155 -11.13 -13.13 1.75
CA ALA A 155 -12.26 -14.06 1.83
C ALA A 155 -12.74 -14.25 3.27
N PHE A 156 -11.83 -14.34 4.25
CA PHE A 156 -12.19 -14.39 5.67
C PHE A 156 -12.95 -13.13 6.12
N LEU A 157 -12.51 -11.93 5.72
CA LEU A 157 -13.21 -10.68 6.04
C LEU A 157 -14.62 -10.62 5.45
N GLY A 158 -14.79 -11.13 4.23
CA GLY A 158 -16.06 -11.19 3.51
C GLY A 158 -16.91 -12.44 3.79
N GLU A 159 -16.48 -13.32 4.69
CA GLU A 159 -17.24 -14.53 5.02
C GLU A 159 -18.57 -14.14 5.68
N GLU A 160 -19.68 -14.54 5.06
CA GLU A 160 -21.03 -14.27 5.55
C GLU A 160 -21.28 -14.96 6.88
N LEU A 161 -21.95 -14.26 7.80
CA LEU A 161 -22.36 -14.83 9.09
C LEU A 161 -23.64 -15.63 8.94
N GLU A 162 -23.84 -16.65 9.78
CA GLU A 162 -25.15 -17.32 9.87
C GLU A 162 -26.23 -16.37 10.44
N ASP A 163 -25.85 -15.53 11.40
CA ASP A 163 -26.73 -14.51 11.97
C ASP A 163 -26.71 -13.22 11.12
N GLN A 164 -27.78 -13.05 10.35
CA GLN A 164 -28.02 -11.87 9.51
C GLN A 164 -28.84 -10.78 10.21
N LYS A 165 -29.06 -10.86 11.53
CA LYS A 165 -29.74 -9.79 12.28
C LYS A 165 -28.98 -8.48 12.11
N ASP A 166 -29.71 -7.39 11.84
CA ASP A 166 -29.15 -6.06 11.57
C ASP A 166 -28.24 -5.99 10.34
N SER A 167 -28.46 -6.85 9.34
CA SER A 167 -27.84 -6.72 8.02
C SER A 167 -28.21 -5.40 7.34
N ALA A 168 -27.29 -4.88 6.53
CA ALA A 168 -27.64 -3.77 5.65
C ALA A 168 -28.70 -4.24 4.64
N PRO A 169 -29.54 -3.33 4.10
CA PRO A 169 -30.50 -3.70 3.05
C PRO A 169 -29.84 -4.24 1.77
N PHE A 170 -28.54 -3.97 1.61
CA PHE A 170 -27.82 -4.10 0.35
C PHE A 170 -26.66 -5.09 0.39
N ALA A 171 -26.23 -5.51 1.59
CA ALA A 171 -25.12 -6.42 1.77
C ALA A 171 -25.35 -7.30 3.02
N PRO A 172 -24.98 -8.60 2.96
CA PRO A 172 -25.05 -9.47 4.11
C PRO A 172 -24.07 -9.01 5.20
N ARG A 173 -24.35 -9.42 6.45
CA ARG A 173 -23.35 -9.33 7.52
C ARG A 173 -22.25 -10.34 7.27
N CYS A 174 -21.02 -9.88 7.40
CA CYS A 174 -19.82 -10.67 7.25
C CYS A 174 -18.94 -10.58 8.50
N THR A 175 -17.85 -11.33 8.54
CA THR A 175 -16.81 -11.22 9.58
C THR A 175 -16.35 -9.77 9.81
N LYS A 176 -16.28 -8.94 8.76
CA LYS A 176 -15.97 -7.51 8.90
C LYS A 176 -16.89 -6.78 9.89
N ASP A 177 -18.16 -7.18 9.98
CA ASP A 177 -19.13 -6.51 10.83
C ASP A 177 -18.88 -6.85 12.30
N VAL A 178 -18.50 -8.10 12.59
CA VAL A 178 -18.07 -8.48 13.94
C VAL A 178 -16.81 -7.72 14.34
N MET A 179 -15.86 -7.54 13.41
CA MET A 179 -14.64 -6.76 13.66
C MET A 179 -14.94 -5.30 14.00
N GLU A 180 -15.85 -4.65 13.27
CA GLU A 180 -16.29 -3.28 13.52
C GLU A 180 -17.01 -3.16 14.88
N GLU A 181 -17.86 -4.13 15.23
CA GLU A 181 -18.54 -4.20 16.54
C GLU A 181 -17.55 -4.32 17.69
N ASP A 182 -16.58 -5.22 17.54
CA ASP A 182 -15.52 -5.42 18.51
C ASP A 182 -14.64 -4.18 18.68
N LEU A 183 -14.34 -3.51 17.57
CA LEU A 183 -13.56 -2.27 17.55
C LEU A 183 -14.30 -1.16 18.28
N PHE A 184 -15.59 -0.99 17.97
CA PHE A 184 -16.46 -0.05 18.63
C PHE A 184 -16.54 -0.30 20.14
N LEU A 185 -16.88 -1.54 20.54
CA LEU A 185 -17.03 -1.91 21.95
C LEU A 185 -15.74 -1.78 22.74
N SER A 186 -14.58 -2.09 22.12
CA SER A 186 -13.28 -1.98 22.79
C SER A 186 -12.89 -0.57 23.20
N ARG A 187 -13.52 0.45 22.58
CA ARG A 187 -13.27 1.87 22.84
C ARG A 187 -14.27 2.48 23.81
N ARG A 188 -15.30 1.74 24.23
CA ARG A 188 -16.32 2.27 25.14
C ARG A 188 -15.98 2.01 26.60
N ASP A 189 -16.32 3.00 27.41
CA ASP A 189 -16.38 2.95 28.87
C ASP A 189 -17.79 3.37 29.36
N LEU A 190 -17.95 3.50 30.68
CA LEU A 190 -19.22 3.88 31.32
C LEU A 190 -19.71 5.29 30.95
N PHE A 191 -18.84 6.14 30.41
CA PHE A 191 -19.13 7.54 30.06
C PHE A 191 -19.09 7.79 28.56
N SER A 192 -18.79 6.77 27.76
CA SER A 192 -18.71 6.87 26.31
C SER A 192 -20.10 7.02 25.71
N GLY A 193 -20.47 8.26 25.41
CA GLY A 193 -21.58 8.61 24.54
C GLY A 193 -21.26 8.34 23.08
N LEU A 194 -22.26 8.49 22.21
CA LEU A 194 -22.02 8.67 20.77
C LEU A 194 -22.93 9.79 20.34
N ASP A 195 -22.58 10.99 20.80
CA ASP A 195 -23.47 12.14 20.75
C ASP A 195 -23.57 12.69 19.32
N CYS A 196 -22.54 12.46 18.51
CA CYS A 196 -22.46 12.90 17.13
C CYS A 196 -21.82 11.82 16.24
N VAL A 197 -22.36 11.64 15.02
CA VAL A 197 -21.74 10.86 13.95
C VAL A 197 -21.50 11.72 12.72
N PHE A 198 -20.37 11.48 12.08
CA PHE A 198 -20.08 12.00 10.75
C PHE A 198 -20.30 10.89 9.74
N PHE A 199 -21.08 11.20 8.71
CA PHE A 199 -21.37 10.28 7.63
C PHE A 199 -21.01 10.91 6.29
N ASP A 200 -20.17 10.20 5.54
CA ASP A 200 -19.81 10.55 4.17
C ASP A 200 -19.75 9.28 3.31
N THR A 201 -19.95 9.47 2.01
CA THR A 201 -19.94 8.40 1.01
C THR A 201 -18.84 8.60 0.01
N THR A 202 -18.31 7.52 -0.53
CA THR A 202 -17.45 7.53 -1.72
C THR A 202 -17.83 6.38 -2.64
N SER A 203 -17.46 6.45 -3.92
CA SER A 203 -17.64 5.32 -4.83
C SER A 203 -16.32 4.63 -5.13
N ILE A 204 -16.39 3.32 -5.32
CA ILE A 204 -15.28 2.44 -5.72
C ILE A 204 -15.73 1.71 -6.98
N TYR A 205 -14.87 1.66 -7.99
CA TYR A 205 -15.16 0.94 -9.23
C TYR A 205 -14.46 -0.41 -9.28
N PHE A 206 -15.04 -1.32 -10.06
CA PHE A 206 -14.47 -2.62 -10.36
C PHE A 206 -13.89 -2.63 -11.77
N GLU A 207 -12.72 -3.26 -11.93
CA GLU A 207 -12.16 -3.59 -13.23
C GLU A 207 -12.37 -5.09 -13.53
N GLY A 208 -12.66 -5.43 -14.78
CA GLY A 208 -13.00 -6.80 -15.20
C GLY A 208 -14.46 -7.17 -14.90
N ASP A 209 -14.73 -8.47 -14.78
CA ASP A 209 -16.09 -9.01 -14.62
C ASP A 209 -16.59 -9.04 -13.16
N GLY A 210 -15.90 -8.33 -12.25
CA GLY A 210 -16.24 -8.30 -10.83
C GLY A 210 -17.54 -7.54 -10.49
N GLY A 211 -17.84 -7.46 -9.20
CA GLY A 211 -19.01 -6.74 -8.69
C GLY A 211 -20.32 -7.47 -8.96
N GLU A 212 -20.33 -8.81 -8.99
CA GLU A 212 -21.51 -9.63 -9.30
C GLU A 212 -22.68 -9.40 -8.33
N THR A 213 -22.39 -8.96 -7.09
CA THR A 213 -23.38 -8.76 -6.04
C THR A 213 -23.85 -7.30 -5.94
N ILE A 214 -22.91 -6.36 -5.79
CA ILE A 214 -23.18 -4.93 -5.56
C ILE A 214 -22.56 -4.01 -6.62
N GLY A 215 -22.00 -4.55 -7.69
CA GLY A 215 -21.38 -3.75 -8.76
C GLY A 215 -22.42 -3.34 -9.80
N GLU A 216 -22.83 -2.07 -9.78
CA GLU A 216 -23.82 -1.52 -10.71
C GLU A 216 -23.32 -0.27 -11.43
N LEU A 217 -23.78 -0.01 -12.65
CA LEU A 217 -23.45 1.22 -13.36
C LEU A 217 -24.13 2.40 -12.67
N GLY A 218 -23.34 3.38 -12.24
CA GLY A 218 -23.82 4.52 -11.45
C GLY A 218 -22.87 5.70 -11.49
N HIS A 219 -23.05 6.63 -10.55
CA HIS A 219 -22.27 7.86 -10.52
C HIS A 219 -20.84 7.61 -9.98
N SER A 220 -19.86 7.69 -10.88
CA SER A 220 -18.44 7.52 -10.53
C SER A 220 -17.81 8.84 -10.10
N LYS A 221 -17.35 8.94 -8.85
CA LYS A 221 -16.57 10.11 -8.37
C LYS A 221 -15.20 10.19 -9.06
N ASP A 222 -14.70 9.07 -9.57
CA ASP A 222 -13.44 8.94 -10.32
C ASP A 222 -13.59 9.11 -11.84
N HIS A 223 -14.75 9.56 -12.32
CA HIS A 223 -15.03 9.80 -13.75
C HIS A 223 -14.89 8.54 -14.62
N ARG A 224 -15.26 7.37 -14.10
CA ARG A 224 -15.29 6.06 -14.81
C ARG A 224 -16.71 5.49 -14.94
N PRO A 225 -17.64 6.18 -15.64
CA PRO A 225 -19.02 5.71 -15.81
C PRO A 225 -19.11 4.42 -16.67
N ASP A 226 -18.03 4.04 -17.36
CA ASP A 226 -17.89 2.81 -18.12
C ASP A 226 -17.76 1.56 -17.24
N LEU A 227 -17.45 1.72 -15.96
CA LEU A 227 -17.21 0.62 -15.03
C LEU A 227 -18.34 0.47 -14.01
N ARG A 228 -18.59 -0.77 -13.58
CA ARG A 228 -19.44 -1.07 -12.42
C ARG A 228 -18.88 -0.40 -11.17
N GLN A 229 -19.76 0.20 -10.38
CA GLN A 229 -19.44 0.91 -9.16
C GLN A 229 -20.10 0.22 -7.96
N MET A 230 -19.51 0.37 -6.79
CA MET A 230 -20.19 0.29 -5.49
C MET A 230 -20.00 1.60 -4.76
N VAL A 231 -20.92 1.92 -3.86
CA VAL A 231 -20.76 3.04 -2.94
C VAL A 231 -20.39 2.49 -1.56
N VAL A 232 -19.48 3.18 -0.90
CA VAL A 232 -19.04 2.90 0.47
C VAL A 232 -19.36 4.12 1.33
N GLY A 233 -20.15 3.92 2.37
CA GLY A 233 -20.38 4.89 3.44
C GLY A 233 -19.47 4.61 4.62
N VAL A 234 -18.84 5.64 5.17
CA VAL A 234 -18.01 5.54 6.39
C VAL A 234 -18.63 6.38 7.48
N ILE A 235 -18.71 5.80 8.68
CA ILE A 235 -19.26 6.46 9.87
C ILE A 235 -18.16 6.65 10.89
N LEU A 236 -17.97 7.89 11.33
CA LEU A 236 -17.04 8.28 12.38
C LEU A 236 -17.80 8.83 13.59
N ASP A 237 -17.26 8.66 14.78
CA ASP A 237 -17.75 9.32 16.00
C ASP A 237 -17.23 10.75 16.15
N ASP A 238 -17.62 11.42 17.24
CA ASP A 238 -17.23 12.79 17.60
C ASP A 238 -15.74 12.95 17.93
N HIS A 239 -15.02 11.85 18.14
CA HIS A 239 -13.58 11.81 18.31
C HIS A 239 -12.83 11.45 17.03
N GLY A 240 -13.54 11.34 15.90
CA GLY A 240 -12.98 10.96 14.60
C GLY A 240 -12.58 9.48 14.51
N GLN A 241 -13.07 8.63 15.41
CA GLN A 241 -12.80 7.20 15.38
C GLN A 241 -13.79 6.49 14.45
N PRO A 242 -13.32 5.52 13.65
CA PRO A 242 -14.20 4.75 12.77
C PRO A 242 -15.13 3.84 13.58
N VAL A 243 -16.43 3.95 13.30
CA VAL A 243 -17.48 3.11 13.90
C VAL A 243 -17.75 1.91 13.01
N CYS A 244 -18.16 2.13 11.76
CA CYS A 244 -18.37 1.08 10.78
C CYS A 244 -18.29 1.61 9.34
N SER A 245 -18.24 0.68 8.39
CA SER A 245 -18.45 0.98 6.97
C SER A 245 -19.59 0.14 6.39
N GLU A 246 -20.31 0.79 5.49
CA GLU A 246 -21.51 0.28 4.81
C GLU A 246 -21.26 0.26 3.32
N MET A 247 -21.77 -0.76 2.62
CA MET A 247 -21.55 -0.93 1.18
C MET A 247 -22.87 -1.21 0.48
N TRP A 248 -23.07 -0.61 -0.70
CA TRP A 248 -24.29 -0.81 -1.48
C TRP A 248 -24.07 -0.59 -2.99
N PRO A 249 -25.04 -1.00 -3.84
CA PRO A 249 -24.93 -0.88 -5.29
C PRO A 249 -24.62 0.52 -5.80
N GLY A 250 -23.75 0.59 -6.81
CA GLY A 250 -23.27 1.85 -7.42
C GLY A 250 -24.36 2.79 -7.96
N ASN A 251 -25.52 2.25 -8.31
CA ASN A 251 -26.68 3.00 -8.81
C ASN A 251 -27.61 3.50 -7.69
N THR A 252 -27.30 3.25 -6.43
CA THR A 252 -28.11 3.70 -5.29
C THR A 252 -27.89 5.19 -5.06
N ALA A 253 -28.97 5.95 -4.98
CA ALA A 253 -28.90 7.37 -4.71
C ALA A 253 -28.58 7.63 -3.22
N ASP A 254 -27.60 8.50 -2.96
CA ASP A 254 -27.17 8.87 -1.60
C ASP A 254 -28.32 9.36 -0.69
N VAL A 255 -29.35 9.99 -1.26
CA VAL A 255 -30.53 10.45 -0.52
C VAL A 255 -31.37 9.34 0.12
N THR A 256 -31.29 8.10 -0.38
CA THR A 256 -32.07 6.98 0.15
C THR A 256 -31.31 6.15 1.20
N THR A 257 -30.02 6.45 1.44
CA THR A 257 -29.14 5.60 2.25
C THR A 257 -29.05 6.04 3.70
N LEU A 258 -29.22 7.33 3.99
CA LEU A 258 -29.03 7.88 5.34
C LEU A 258 -29.95 7.25 6.39
N VAL A 259 -31.25 7.13 6.08
CA VAL A 259 -32.24 6.57 7.03
C VAL A 259 -31.98 5.09 7.36
N PRO A 260 -31.77 4.19 6.38
CA PRO A 260 -31.36 2.82 6.66
C PRO A 260 -30.09 2.72 7.52
N VAL A 261 -29.07 3.54 7.23
CA VAL A 261 -27.82 3.56 7.97
C VAL A 261 -28.04 3.98 9.43
N ILE A 262 -28.82 5.04 9.68
CA ILE A 262 -29.15 5.48 11.05
C ILE A 262 -29.88 4.38 11.84
N LYS A 263 -30.87 3.72 11.23
CA LYS A 263 -31.59 2.61 11.86
C LYS A 263 -30.65 1.48 12.23
N ARG A 264 -29.74 1.10 11.32
CA ARG A 264 -28.74 0.07 11.55
C ARG A 264 -27.79 0.47 12.67
N LEU A 265 -27.29 1.71 12.68
CA LEU A 265 -26.41 2.22 13.74
C LEU A 265 -27.06 2.11 15.12
N ARG A 266 -28.32 2.55 15.25
CA ARG A 266 -29.07 2.45 16.52
C ARG A 266 -29.21 1.02 16.99
N ASN A 267 -29.57 0.08 16.11
CA ASN A 267 -29.76 -1.32 16.48
C ASN A 267 -28.44 -2.04 16.79
N ARG A 268 -27.46 -1.90 15.90
CA ARG A 268 -26.19 -2.63 15.94
C ARG A 268 -25.27 -2.17 17.05
N PHE A 269 -25.28 -0.87 17.37
CA PHE A 269 -24.39 -0.27 18.37
C PHE A 269 -25.11 0.25 19.62
N ALA A 270 -26.42 -0.01 19.74
CA ALA A 270 -27.27 0.41 20.87
C ALA A 270 -27.14 1.92 21.20
N ILE A 271 -27.09 2.76 20.16
CA ILE A 271 -26.92 4.21 20.31
C ILE A 271 -28.26 4.84 20.68
N SER A 272 -28.33 5.46 21.87
CA SER A 272 -29.56 6.07 22.39
C SER A 272 -29.83 7.50 21.91
N ARG A 273 -28.78 8.30 21.73
CA ARG A 273 -28.85 9.68 21.24
C ARG A 273 -27.82 9.81 20.14
N ILE A 274 -28.20 10.42 19.02
CA ILE A 274 -27.32 10.58 17.87
C ILE A 274 -27.63 11.92 17.21
N CYS A 275 -26.60 12.72 16.99
CA CYS A 275 -26.61 13.85 16.08
C CYS A 275 -25.95 13.41 14.77
N VAL A 276 -26.63 13.58 13.64
CA VAL A 276 -26.12 13.15 12.33
C VAL A 276 -25.59 14.36 11.57
N VAL A 277 -24.31 14.32 11.22
CA VAL A 277 -23.67 15.30 10.35
C VAL A 277 -23.45 14.67 8.99
N SER A 278 -24.06 15.24 7.95
CA SER A 278 -23.97 14.70 6.58
C SER A 278 -23.99 15.83 5.54
N ASP A 279 -23.47 15.56 4.35
CA ASP A 279 -23.57 16.52 3.24
C ASP A 279 -25.05 16.78 2.90
N ARG A 280 -25.37 18.04 2.61
CA ARG A 280 -26.67 18.49 2.10
C ARG A 280 -27.14 17.66 0.91
N GLY A 281 -26.21 17.17 0.07
CA GLY A 281 -26.53 16.30 -1.06
C GLY A 281 -27.28 15.02 -0.68
N MET A 282 -27.18 14.56 0.58
CA MET A 282 -27.82 13.36 1.11
C MET A 282 -29.18 13.64 1.77
N ILE A 283 -29.54 14.91 1.95
CA ILE A 283 -30.74 15.31 2.69
C ILE A 283 -31.91 15.51 1.73
N SER A 284 -32.92 14.65 1.84
CA SER A 284 -34.22 14.81 1.18
C SER A 284 -35.30 15.28 2.15
N ALA A 285 -36.43 15.79 1.63
CA ALA A 285 -37.58 16.15 2.47
C ALA A 285 -38.10 14.97 3.31
N GLY A 286 -38.07 13.76 2.75
CA GLY A 286 -38.43 12.54 3.48
C GLY A 286 -37.43 12.17 4.57
N THR A 287 -36.13 12.37 4.31
CA THR A 287 -35.06 12.18 5.29
C THR A 287 -35.25 13.13 6.48
N MET A 288 -35.53 14.41 6.21
CA MET A 288 -35.78 15.43 7.24
C MET A 288 -37.00 15.09 8.10
N ALA A 289 -38.12 14.73 7.46
CA ALA A 289 -39.34 14.34 8.17
C ALA A 289 -39.09 13.15 9.10
N TYR A 290 -38.34 12.15 8.65
CA TYR A 290 -37.95 11.00 9.47
C TYR A 290 -37.08 11.41 10.67
N LEU A 291 -36.07 12.26 10.45
CA LEU A 291 -35.19 12.74 11.53
C LEU A 291 -35.98 13.51 12.60
N GLU A 292 -36.90 14.37 12.17
CA GLU A 292 -37.77 15.15 13.08
C GLU A 292 -38.75 14.26 13.85
N GLU A 293 -39.41 13.32 13.17
CA GLU A 293 -40.33 12.36 13.79
C GLU A 293 -39.63 11.52 14.89
N GLU A 294 -38.41 11.09 14.61
CA GLU A 294 -37.59 10.26 15.50
C GLU A 294 -36.77 11.07 16.53
N ASN A 295 -36.99 12.39 16.59
CA ASN A 295 -36.26 13.33 17.44
C ASN A 295 -34.73 13.19 17.33
N ILE A 296 -34.23 13.01 16.11
CA ILE A 296 -32.82 12.90 15.78
C ILE A 296 -32.29 14.29 15.46
N SER A 297 -31.24 14.72 16.16
CA SER A 297 -30.56 15.97 15.85
C SER A 297 -29.74 15.82 14.56
N TYR A 298 -29.66 16.86 13.75
CA TYR A 298 -28.90 16.84 12.51
C TYR A 298 -28.22 18.18 12.24
N ILE A 299 -27.08 18.15 11.53
CA ILE A 299 -26.30 19.32 11.10
C ILE A 299 -26.03 19.20 9.60
#